data_AF-A0A420VJN6-F1
#
_entry.id   AF-A0A420VJN6-F1
#
_cell.length_a   1.000
_cell.length_b   1.000
_cell.length_c   1.000
_cell.angle_alpha   90.00
_cell.angle_beta   90.00
_cell.angle_gamma   90.00
#
_symmetry.space_group_name_H-M   'P 1'
#
loop_
_entity.id
_entity.type
_entity.pdbx_description
1 polymer ?
#
loop_
_entity_poly.entity_id
_entity_poly.type
_entity_poly.pdbx_seq_one_letter_code
_entity_poly.pdbx_strand_id
1 'polypeptide(L)'
;MARSHHNTTRTFSHLTVFDRGQIQALRNQGKSLQEIADIIGCHKSTISRELKRGTVTQRRSDLTEYQTYFADVGQRVYESNRSRCGAKDKLIQTTDFIPFAVQKIRDDTFLLTPFAAMPRPGTCSMGNGFVPRPCTAISTLVCFQSRTLICL
;
A
#
# COMPACT_ATOMS: atom_id res chain seq x y z
N MET A 1 11.99 16.54 -29.12
CA MET A 1 10.60 16.02 -29.07
C MET A 1 10.68 14.53 -28.78
N ALA A 2 10.30 14.08 -27.57
CA ALA A 2 10.33 12.65 -27.24
C ALA A 2 9.06 11.98 -27.76
N ARG A 3 9.20 10.97 -28.64
CA ARG A 3 8.06 10.20 -29.16
C ARG A 3 7.73 9.08 -28.18
N SER A 4 6.53 9.10 -27.61
CA SER A 4 6.06 8.01 -26.76
C SER A 4 5.58 6.87 -27.66
N HIS A 5 6.27 5.73 -27.62
CA HIS A 5 5.93 4.53 -28.38
C HIS A 5 5.26 3.52 -27.44
N HIS A 6 3.93 3.45 -27.46
CA HIS A 6 3.17 2.37 -26.82
C HIS A 6 2.59 1.48 -27.91
N ASN A 7 2.89 0.17 -27.84
CA ASN A 7 2.49 -0.85 -28.82
C ASN A 7 1.12 -1.50 -28.49
N THR A 8 0.45 -1.04 -27.43
CA THR A 8 -0.79 -1.65 -26.93
C THR A 8 -1.77 -0.58 -26.42
N THR A 9 -3.01 -0.61 -26.92
CA THR A 9 -4.13 0.26 -26.52
C THR A 9 -4.91 -0.34 -25.35
N ARG A 10 -4.22 -0.76 -24.29
CA ARG A 10 -4.86 -1.45 -23.16
C ARG A 10 -5.35 -0.44 -22.13
N THR A 11 -6.67 -0.28 -22.03
CA THR A 11 -7.30 0.45 -20.92
C THR A 11 -7.38 -0.47 -19.72
N PHE A 12 -6.71 -0.09 -18.62
CA PHE A 12 -6.77 -0.83 -17.37
C PHE A 12 -8.10 -0.57 -16.67
N SER A 13 -8.98 -1.57 -16.67
CA SER A 13 -10.24 -1.55 -15.92
C SER A 13 -10.17 -2.44 -14.69
N HIS A 14 -10.76 -1.98 -13.60
CA HIS A 14 -10.97 -2.78 -12.40
C HIS A 14 -12.30 -3.51 -12.47
N LEU A 15 -12.35 -4.75 -11.97
CA LEU A 15 -13.62 -5.45 -11.77
C LEU A 15 -14.47 -4.68 -10.76
N THR A 16 -15.71 -4.40 -11.14
CA THR A 16 -16.71 -3.79 -10.25
C THR A 16 -17.26 -4.83 -9.27
N VAL A 17 -18.00 -4.37 -8.25
CA VAL A 17 -18.70 -5.28 -7.31
C VAL A 17 -19.70 -6.16 -8.06
N PHE A 18 -20.38 -5.58 -9.06
CA PHE A 18 -21.33 -6.30 -9.91
C PHE A 18 -20.65 -7.42 -10.71
N ASP A 19 -19.50 -7.13 -11.33
CA ASP A 19 -18.74 -8.13 -12.08
C ASP A 19 -18.31 -9.30 -11.18
N ARG A 20 -17.89 -9.02 -9.94
CA ARG A 20 -17.55 -10.06 -8.96
C ARG A 20 -18.75 -10.94 -8.61
N GLY A 21 -19.93 -10.34 -8.42
CA GLY A 21 -21.18 -11.07 -8.21
C GLY A 21 -21.53 -11.96 -9.41
N GLN A 22 -21.36 -11.46 -10.64
CA GLN A 22 -21.53 -12.27 -11.85
C GLN A 22 -20.54 -13.44 -11.91
N ILE A 23 -19.25 -13.23 -11.59
CA ILE A 23 -18.26 -14.31 -11.53
C ILE A 23 -18.71 -15.40 -10.56
N GLN A 24 -19.20 -15.03 -9.38
CA GLN A 24 -19.68 -15.99 -8.38
C GLN A 24 -20.87 -16.80 -8.91
N ALA A 25 -21.87 -16.13 -9.50
CA ALA A 25 -23.04 -16.81 -10.07
C ALA A 25 -22.64 -17.79 -11.20
N LEU A 26 -21.78 -17.36 -12.12
CA LEU A 26 -21.33 -18.18 -13.24
C LEU A 26 -20.44 -19.34 -12.79
N ARG A 27 -19.65 -19.15 -11.73
CA ARG A 27 -18.84 -20.22 -11.15
C ARG A 27 -19.70 -21.30 -10.48
N ASN A 28 -20.78 -20.90 -9.81
CA ASN A 28 -21.77 -21.82 -9.23
C ASN A 28 -22.53 -22.61 -10.31
N GLN A 29 -22.72 -22.02 -11.48
CA GLN A 29 -23.26 -22.71 -12.67
C GLN A 29 -22.25 -23.68 -13.32
N GLY A 30 -21.00 -23.74 -12.86
CA GLY A 30 -19.99 -24.65 -13.39
C GLY A 30 -19.31 -24.21 -14.69
N LYS A 31 -19.46 -22.94 -15.09
CA LYS A 31 -18.83 -22.44 -16.33
C LYS A 31 -17.30 -22.42 -16.26
N SER A 32 -16.68 -22.57 -17.42
CA SER A 32 -15.23 -22.48 -17.59
C SER A 32 -14.73 -21.04 -17.46
N LEU A 33 -13.45 -20.86 -17.15
CA LEU A 33 -12.86 -19.52 -16.99
C LEU A 33 -12.92 -18.68 -18.27
N GLN A 34 -12.87 -19.32 -19.44
CA GLN A 34 -12.93 -18.65 -20.72
C GLN A 34 -14.34 -18.10 -20.98
N GLU A 35 -15.38 -18.90 -20.74
CA GLU A 35 -16.77 -18.47 -20.93
C GLU A 35 -17.13 -17.31 -19.99
N ILE A 36 -16.67 -17.35 -18.74
CA ILE A 36 -16.89 -16.25 -17.78
C ILE A 36 -16.18 -14.98 -18.28
N ALA A 37 -14.98 -15.11 -18.84
CA ALA A 37 -14.21 -14.01 -19.40
C ALA A 37 -14.91 -13.36 -20.59
N ASP A 38 -15.47 -14.18 -21.49
CA ASP A 38 -16.18 -13.72 -22.67
C ASP A 38 -17.50 -12.99 -22.28
N ILE A 39 -18.22 -13.46 -21.25
CA ILE A 39 -19.44 -12.82 -20.75
C ILE A 39 -19.16 -11.45 -20.13
N ILE A 40 -18.12 -11.34 -19.30
CA ILE A 40 -17.78 -10.09 -18.59
C ILE A 40 -17.02 -9.12 -19.51
N GLY A 41 -16.38 -9.62 -20.57
CA GLY A 41 -15.50 -8.83 -21.42
C GLY A 41 -14.12 -8.57 -20.80
N CYS A 42 -13.62 -9.53 -20.00
CA CYS A 42 -12.30 -9.46 -19.38
C CYS A 42 -11.42 -10.63 -19.82
N HIS A 43 -10.10 -10.50 -19.64
CA HIS A 43 -9.20 -11.59 -20.00
C HIS A 43 -9.25 -12.74 -18.97
N LYS A 44 -9.14 -14.00 -19.42
CA LYS A 44 -9.17 -15.20 -18.56
C LYS A 44 -8.22 -15.15 -17.36
N SER A 45 -7.06 -14.49 -17.52
CA SER A 45 -6.08 -14.34 -16.44
C SER A 45 -6.57 -13.41 -15.33
N THR A 46 -7.41 -12.42 -15.65
CA THR A 46 -8.05 -11.55 -14.66
C THR A 46 -8.98 -12.35 -13.77
N ILE A 47 -9.82 -13.22 -14.36
CA ILE A 47 -10.73 -14.10 -13.63
C ILE A 47 -9.96 -15.09 -12.76
N SER A 48 -8.93 -15.73 -13.31
CA SER A 48 -8.09 -16.67 -12.53
C SER A 48 -7.48 -16.00 -11.30
N ARG A 49 -6.97 -14.76 -11.43
CA ARG A 49 -6.41 -14.00 -10.31
C ARG A 49 -7.48 -13.60 -9.30
N GLU A 50 -8.67 -13.24 -9.76
CA GLU A 50 -9.80 -12.90 -8.89
C GLU A 50 -10.23 -14.11 -8.07
N LEU A 51 -10.42 -15.27 -8.70
CA LEU A 51 -10.74 -16.52 -8.00
C LEU A 51 -9.68 -16.86 -6.96
N LYS A 52 -8.39 -16.76 -7.31
CA LYS A 52 -7.30 -17.02 -6.36
C LYS A 52 -7.37 -16.12 -5.11
N ARG A 53 -7.89 -14.90 -5.22
CA ARG A 53 -8.03 -13.95 -4.09
C ARG A 53 -9.28 -14.22 -3.25
N GLY A 54 -10.39 -14.63 -3.87
CA GLY A 54 -11.68 -14.81 -3.21
C GLY A 54 -12.03 -16.26 -2.83
N THR A 55 -11.21 -17.25 -3.20
CA THR A 55 -11.40 -18.64 -2.77
C THR A 55 -11.03 -18.81 -1.30
N VAL A 56 -11.97 -19.34 -0.51
CA VAL A 56 -11.82 -19.58 0.92
C VAL A 56 -12.11 -21.04 1.23
N THR A 57 -11.34 -21.62 2.15
CA THR A 57 -11.62 -22.94 2.74
C THR A 57 -12.72 -22.80 3.78
N GLN A 58 -13.83 -23.48 3.58
CA GLN A 58 -14.98 -23.54 4.47
C GLN A 58 -15.14 -24.96 5.02
N ARG A 59 -15.76 -25.10 6.19
CA ARG A 59 -16.07 -26.40 6.81
C ARG A 59 -17.57 -26.66 6.78
N ARG A 60 -17.97 -27.88 6.45
CA ARG A 60 -19.37 -28.35 6.54
C ARG A 60 -19.68 -28.85 7.96
N SER A 61 -20.96 -29.13 8.22
CA SER A 61 -21.42 -29.81 9.44
C SER A 61 -20.67 -31.12 9.70
N ASP A 62 -20.34 -31.82 8.62
CA ASP A 62 -19.68 -33.13 8.65
C ASP A 62 -18.17 -33.01 8.89
N LEU A 63 -17.70 -31.83 9.33
CA LEU A 63 -16.30 -31.44 9.54
C LEU A 63 -15.40 -31.45 8.30
N THR A 64 -15.94 -31.79 7.13
CA THR A 64 -15.23 -31.80 5.84
C THR A 64 -14.93 -30.38 5.36
N GLU A 65 -13.71 -30.19 4.84
CA GLU A 65 -13.25 -28.94 4.27
C GLU A 65 -13.52 -28.89 2.77
N TYR A 66 -13.97 -27.74 2.28
CA TYR A 66 -14.14 -27.48 0.85
C TYR A 66 -13.76 -26.05 0.51
N GLN A 67 -13.29 -25.85 -0.72
CA GLN A 67 -12.95 -24.52 -1.22
C GLN A 67 -14.10 -23.97 -2.05
N THR A 68 -14.53 -22.75 -1.73
CA THR A 68 -15.53 -22.04 -2.52
C THR A 68 -15.16 -20.57 -2.69
N TYR A 69 -15.61 -19.99 -3.79
CA TYR A 69 -15.36 -18.59 -4.11
C TYR A 69 -16.51 -17.71 -3.61
N PHE A 70 -16.17 -16.63 -2.92
CA PHE A 70 -17.13 -15.60 -2.49
C PHE A 70 -16.72 -14.22 -3.02
N ALA A 71 -17.66 -13.53 -3.70
CA ALA A 71 -17.42 -12.20 -4.25
C ALA A 71 -17.06 -11.18 -3.15
N ASP A 72 -17.73 -11.27 -1.99
CA ASP A 72 -17.51 -10.37 -0.86
C ASP A 72 -16.08 -10.46 -0.32
N VAL A 73 -15.50 -11.66 -0.31
CA VAL A 73 -14.12 -11.87 0.12
C VAL A 73 -13.15 -11.27 -0.90
N GLY A 74 -13.40 -11.49 -2.19
CA GLY A 74 -12.61 -10.87 -3.27
C GLY A 74 -12.60 -9.35 -3.18
N GLN A 75 -13.76 -8.75 -2.91
CA GLN A 75 -13.91 -7.30 -2.69
C GLN A 75 -13.09 -6.83 -1.47
N ARG A 76 -13.26 -7.48 -0.33
CA ARG A 76 -12.53 -7.13 0.91
C ARG A 76 -11.01 -7.22 0.75
N VAL A 77 -10.52 -8.26 0.07
CA VAL A 77 -9.10 -8.43 -0.24
C VAL A 77 -8.62 -7.33 -1.19
N TYR A 78 -9.42 -6.93 -2.18
CA TYR A 78 -9.08 -5.81 -3.06
C TYR A 78 -8.98 -4.49 -2.28
N GLU A 79 -9.95 -4.18 -1.42
CA GLU A 79 -9.99 -2.95 -0.63
C GLU A 79 -8.83 -2.85 0.36
N SER A 80 -8.55 -3.93 1.10
CA SER A 80 -7.42 -3.99 2.03
C SER A 80 -6.06 -3.87 1.34
N ASN A 81 -5.92 -4.38 0.11
CA ASN A 81 -4.72 -4.15 -0.68
C ASN A 81 -4.67 -2.72 -1.19
N ARG A 82 -5.81 -2.17 -1.63
CA ARG A 82 -5.89 -0.81 -2.14
C ARG A 82 -5.56 0.23 -1.07
N SER A 83 -5.98 0.02 0.18
CA SER A 83 -5.66 0.92 1.30
C SER A 83 -4.18 0.89 1.70
N ARG A 84 -3.45 -0.18 1.35
CA ARG A 84 -2.00 -0.27 1.54
C ARG A 84 -1.22 0.42 0.41
N CYS A 85 -1.86 0.68 -0.72
CA CYS A 85 -1.27 1.39 -1.84
C CYS A 85 -1.38 2.91 -1.65
N GLY A 86 -0.40 3.65 -2.15
CA GLY A 86 -0.38 5.11 -2.10
C GLY A 86 0.62 5.66 -1.08
N ALA A 87 0.95 6.94 -1.21
CA ALA A 87 1.80 7.63 -0.25
C ALA A 87 1.02 7.81 1.06
N LYS A 88 1.65 7.42 2.18
CA LYS A 88 1.07 7.62 3.52
C LYS A 88 1.40 9.02 4.01
N ASP A 89 0.47 9.64 4.72
CA ASP A 89 0.69 10.93 5.35
C ASP A 89 1.89 10.87 6.29
N LYS A 90 2.82 11.83 6.14
CA LYS A 90 4.03 11.89 6.97
C LYS A 90 3.69 11.98 8.46
N LEU A 91 2.56 12.63 8.78
CA LEU A 91 2.05 12.77 10.15
C LEU A 91 1.77 11.42 10.80
N ILE A 92 1.19 10.47 10.07
CA ILE A 92 0.91 9.10 10.55
C ILE A 92 2.22 8.35 10.80
N GLN A 93 3.26 8.61 10.01
CA GLN A 93 4.58 7.99 10.19
C GLN A 93 5.32 8.55 11.42
N THR A 94 5.06 9.81 11.77
CA THR A 94 5.72 10.52 12.88
C THR A 94 4.91 10.54 14.16
N THR A 95 3.82 9.77 14.29
CA THR A 95 2.94 9.81 15.47
C THR A 95 3.69 9.60 16.78
N ASP A 96 4.69 8.72 16.78
CA ASP A 96 5.47 8.39 17.96
C ASP A 96 6.55 9.47 18.25
N PHE A 97 6.92 10.24 17.24
CA PHE A 97 7.88 11.33 17.34
C PHE A 97 7.24 12.62 17.89
N ILE A 98 5.96 12.85 17.62
CA ILE A 98 5.23 14.04 18.10
C ILE A 98 5.26 14.17 19.64
N PRO A 99 4.90 13.16 20.46
CA PRO A 99 4.92 13.29 21.91
C PRO A 99 6.33 13.48 22.45
N PHE A 100 7.33 12.83 21.83
CA PHE A 100 8.74 13.04 22.15
C PHE A 100 9.16 14.50 21.88
N ALA A 101 8.84 15.04 20.70
CA ALA A 101 9.14 16.42 20.35
C ALA A 101 8.44 17.41 21.30
N VAL A 102 7.19 17.16 21.67
CA VAL A 102 6.44 17.98 22.63
C VAL A 102 7.08 17.94 24.03
N GLN A 103 7.47 16.76 24.52
CA GLN A 103 8.19 16.63 25.79
C GLN A 103 9.51 17.40 25.73
N LYS A 104 10.27 17.20 24.66
CA LYS A 104 11.57 17.86 24.49
C LYS A 104 11.45 19.37 24.42
N ILE A 105 10.45 19.91 23.71
CA ILE A 105 10.16 21.35 23.69
C ILE A 105 9.81 21.85 25.09
N ARG A 106 8.97 21.13 25.85
CA ARG A 106 8.59 21.51 27.23
C ARG A 106 9.80 21.55 28.16
N ASP A 107 10.65 20.54 28.08
CA ASP A 107 11.84 20.41 28.92
C ASP A 107 12.91 21.46 28.52
N ASP A 108 13.05 21.74 27.22
CA ASP A 108 13.98 22.74 26.70
C ASP A 108 13.48 24.18 26.93
N THR A 109 12.17 24.43 27.14
CA THR A 109 11.66 25.73 27.62
C THR A 109 12.20 26.12 29.00
N PHE A 110 12.64 25.16 29.83
CA PHE A 110 13.35 25.47 31.09
C PHE A 110 14.80 25.92 30.86
N LEU A 111 15.30 25.92 29.62
CA LEU A 111 16.63 26.39 29.24
C LEU A 111 16.58 27.58 28.26
N LEU A 112 15.50 28.38 28.27
CA LEU A 112 15.54 29.73 27.70
C LEU A 112 16.25 30.71 28.66
N THR A 113 17.51 30.38 28.99
CA THR A 113 18.57 31.38 28.98
C THR A 113 19.47 31.04 27.79
N PRO A 114 19.60 31.92 26.77
CA PRO A 114 20.27 31.60 25.50
C PRO A 114 21.76 31.22 25.58
N PHE A 115 22.36 31.12 26.76
CA PHE A 115 23.81 31.06 26.95
C PHE A 115 24.33 29.73 27.53
N ALA A 116 23.48 28.86 28.08
CA ALA A 116 23.96 27.77 28.94
C ALA A 116 23.95 26.34 28.33
N ALA A 117 23.41 26.12 27.13
CA ALA A 117 23.17 24.76 26.64
C ALA A 117 23.70 24.47 25.22
N MET A 118 24.92 24.90 24.89
CA MET A 118 25.71 24.18 23.88
C MET A 118 26.46 23.04 24.58
N PRO A 119 26.17 21.75 24.28
CA PRO A 119 27.02 20.68 24.76
C PRO A 119 28.42 20.84 24.15
N ARG A 120 29.43 21.03 25.01
CA ARG A 120 30.83 20.93 24.59
C ARG A 120 31.08 19.53 24.01
N PRO A 121 31.89 19.39 22.95
CA PRO A 121 32.23 18.07 22.42
C PRO A 121 33.09 17.33 23.44
N GLY A 122 32.43 16.55 24.30
CA GLY A 122 33.04 15.74 25.36
C GLY A 122 32.67 14.28 25.17
N THR A 123 33.60 13.53 24.59
CA THR A 123 33.77 12.07 24.60
C THR A 123 32.53 11.18 24.64
N CYS A 124 32.28 10.48 23.53
CA CYS A 124 31.38 9.35 23.40
C CYS A 124 31.68 8.27 24.45
N SER A 125 30.79 8.09 25.42
CA SER A 125 30.66 6.85 26.19
C SER A 125 29.55 6.02 25.57
N MET A 126 29.91 4.81 25.14
CA MET A 126 28.98 3.80 24.61
C MET A 126 28.05 3.35 25.74
N GLY A 127 26.79 3.78 25.70
CA GLY A 127 25.73 3.32 26.59
C GLY A 127 24.49 3.00 25.76
N ASN A 128 23.98 1.78 25.89
CA ASN A 128 22.96 1.15 25.06
C ASN A 128 21.71 2.03 24.88
N GLY A 129 21.62 2.70 23.73
CA GLY A 129 20.49 3.55 23.34
C GLY A 129 20.40 3.56 21.82
N PHE A 130 19.16 3.40 21.33
CA PHE A 130 18.77 3.26 19.93
C PHE A 130 19.58 4.15 18.96
N VAL A 131 20.48 3.52 18.18
CA VAL A 131 21.18 4.17 17.07
C VAL A 131 20.23 4.21 15.87
N PRO A 132 19.80 5.39 15.37
CA PRO A 132 19.13 5.43 14.08
C PRO A 132 20.16 4.99 13.04
N ARG A 133 19.89 3.86 12.35
CA ARG A 133 20.70 3.47 11.21
C ARG A 133 20.59 4.59 10.16
N PRO A 134 21.69 5.20 9.72
CA PRO A 134 21.65 5.98 8.52
C PRO A 134 21.41 5.00 7.36
N CYS A 135 20.26 5.11 6.71
CA CYS A 135 20.15 4.66 5.33
C CYS A 135 21.08 5.56 4.52
N THR A 136 22.36 5.19 4.43
CA THR A 136 23.29 5.81 3.52
C THR A 136 22.81 5.56 2.10
N ALA A 137 22.76 6.65 1.35
CA ALA A 137 22.49 6.70 -0.05
C ALA A 137 23.28 5.64 -0.84
N ILE A 138 22.57 4.85 -1.65
CA ILE A 138 23.14 4.44 -2.93
C ILE A 138 22.88 5.62 -3.86
N SER A 139 23.97 6.30 -4.19
CA SER A 139 24.09 7.28 -5.27
C SER A 139 23.29 6.88 -6.50
N THR A 140 22.20 7.61 -6.77
CA THR A 140 21.83 7.98 -8.13
C THR A 140 21.40 9.44 -8.14
N LEU A 141 22.40 10.31 -8.21
CA LEU A 141 22.26 11.63 -8.81
C LEU A 141 21.95 11.42 -10.30
N VAL A 142 20.67 11.42 -10.66
CA VAL A 142 20.24 11.86 -11.99
C VAL A 142 18.96 12.68 -11.83
N CYS A 143 19.15 14.00 -11.82
CA CYS A 143 18.35 15.00 -12.51
C CYS A 143 16.81 14.82 -12.55
N PHE A 144 16.07 15.64 -11.80
CA PHE A 144 14.84 16.22 -12.35
C PHE A 144 14.66 17.66 -11.86
N GLN A 145 15.26 18.55 -12.63
CA GLN A 145 15.08 19.99 -12.61
C GLN A 145 13.60 20.36 -12.81
N SER A 146 13.09 21.20 -11.92
CA SER A 146 12.17 22.32 -12.19
C SER A 146 10.90 22.07 -13.02
N ARG A 147 9.72 22.16 -12.36
CA ARG A 147 8.69 23.19 -12.64
C ARG A 147 7.45 22.99 -11.76
N THR A 148 7.39 23.71 -10.66
CA THR A 148 6.13 24.25 -10.13
C THR A 148 5.83 25.54 -10.89
N LEU A 149 4.83 25.48 -11.75
CA LEU A 149 3.96 26.60 -12.11
C LEU A 149 2.60 25.98 -12.29
N ILE A 150 1.67 26.34 -11.41
CA ILE A 150 0.27 26.65 -11.74
C ILE A 150 -0.29 27.35 -10.49
N CYS A 151 -0.56 28.62 -10.70
CA CYS A 151 -1.42 29.46 -9.89
C CYS A 151 -2.81 28.84 -9.77
N LEU A 152 -3.36 28.84 -8.57
CA LEU A 152 -4.71 29.33 -8.25
C LEU A 152 -4.73 29.71 -6.77
#